data_AF-A0A8C3YUF7-F1
#
_entry.id   AF-A0A8C3YUF7-F1
#
_cell.length_a   1.000
_cell.length_b   1.000
_cell.length_c   1.000
_cell.angle_alpha   90.00
_cell.angle_beta   90.00
_cell.angle_gamma   90.00
#
_symmetry.space_group_name_H-M   'P 1'
#
loop_
_entity.id
_entity.type
_entity.pdbx_description
1 polymer ?
#
loop_
_entity_poly.entity_id
_entity_poly.type
_entity_poly.pdbx_seq_one_letter_code
_entity_poly.pdbx_strand_id
1 'polypeptide(L)'
;MESSLPAAGFLYWVGASTVAYLALRISCCLFTALRVWGLSHEPGVGPRLGEWAVVTGSTDGIGKSYAEELAKCGMKIVLISRSQDKLDQVSREIMNNVGMSYAYPEYFLDVPDLDNTIKKLINVNALSVCKMTRLVLPGMVERSKGVILNISSASGMTPVPLLTIYSATKAFVDFFSQCLHEEYKSKGIIVQSVLPYFVATKLAKIKRPTWDKPSPETFVKSAMKTIGVQSRTNGYPIHSLMALVNISLPSWLYSKIVMYVGNSTRARYLKKMKKN
;
A
#
# COMPACT_ATOMS: atom_id res chain seq x y z
N MET A 1 -31.66 26.87 45.36
CA MET A 1 -31.18 27.63 44.20
C MET A 1 -30.16 26.79 43.48
N GLU A 2 -30.43 26.54 42.20
CA GLU A 2 -29.82 25.51 41.37
C GLU A 2 -28.31 25.67 41.23
N SER A 3 -27.59 24.58 41.52
CA SER A 3 -26.18 24.41 41.21
C SER A 3 -26.03 24.18 39.70
N SER A 4 -25.85 25.25 38.94
CA SER A 4 -25.43 25.16 37.54
C SER A 4 -24.00 24.60 37.50
N LEU A 5 -23.87 23.29 37.29
CA LEU A 5 -22.62 22.66 36.86
C LEU A 5 -22.10 23.45 35.65
N PRO A 6 -20.90 24.05 35.72
CA PRO A 6 -20.47 24.96 34.68
C PRO A 6 -20.19 24.13 33.43
N ALA A 7 -20.84 24.44 32.33
CA ALA A 7 -20.58 23.84 31.01
C ALA A 7 -19.08 23.89 30.61
N ALA A 8 -18.30 24.75 31.27
CA ALA A 8 -16.84 24.81 31.20
C ALA A 8 -16.13 23.50 31.62
N GLY A 9 -16.69 22.72 32.57
CA GLY A 9 -16.11 21.45 33.01
C GLY A 9 -16.19 20.36 31.94
N PHE A 10 -17.34 20.25 31.26
CA PHE A 10 -17.55 19.24 30.22
C PHE A 10 -16.63 19.47 29.02
N LEU A 11 -16.59 20.69 28.48
CA LEU A 11 -15.72 21.03 27.34
C LEU A 11 -14.23 20.90 27.69
N TYR A 12 -13.84 21.23 28.91
CA TYR A 12 -12.48 21.01 29.40
C TYR A 12 -12.11 19.53 29.38
N TRP A 13 -12.95 18.65 29.94
CA TRP A 13 -12.67 17.21 29.97
C TRP A 13 -12.67 16.60 28.56
N VAL A 14 -13.58 17.01 27.67
CA VAL A 14 -13.56 16.59 26.27
C VAL A 14 -12.25 17.02 25.59
N GLY A 15 -11.82 18.27 25.81
CA GLY A 15 -10.55 18.77 25.30
C GLY A 15 -9.34 18.01 25.85
N ALA A 16 -9.27 17.81 27.16
CA ALA A 16 -8.20 17.09 27.83
C ALA A 16 -8.13 15.63 27.38
N SER A 17 -9.27 14.92 27.28
CA SER A 17 -9.33 13.56 26.76
C SER A 17 -8.91 13.48 25.29
N THR A 18 -9.27 14.46 24.47
CA THR A 18 -8.85 14.52 23.05
C THR A 18 -7.34 14.70 22.94
N VAL A 19 -6.75 15.62 23.72
CA VAL A 19 -5.30 15.83 23.74
C VAL A 19 -4.57 14.58 24.24
N ALA A 20 -5.06 13.94 25.31
CA ALA A 20 -4.49 12.70 25.83
C ALA A 20 -4.55 11.56 24.81
N TYR A 21 -5.67 11.41 24.10
CA TYR A 21 -5.83 10.43 23.02
C TYR A 21 -4.86 10.68 21.87
N LEU A 22 -4.72 11.93 21.41
CA LEU A 22 -3.78 12.30 20.35
C LEU A 22 -2.33 12.08 20.79
N ALA A 23 -1.98 12.46 22.02
CA ALA A 23 -0.65 12.25 22.58
C ALA A 23 -0.32 10.76 22.65
N LEU A 24 -1.22 9.92 23.19
CA LEU A 24 -1.06 8.46 23.23
C LEU A 24 -0.86 7.89 21.82
N ARG A 25 -1.68 8.32 20.84
CA ARG A 25 -1.58 7.87 19.46
C ARG A 25 -0.22 8.23 18.84
N ILE A 26 0.24 9.46 19.03
CA ILE A 26 1.56 9.92 18.56
C ILE A 26 2.67 9.13 19.23
N SER A 27 2.62 8.95 20.55
CA SER A 27 3.58 8.15 21.30
C SER A 27 3.65 6.70 20.81
N CYS A 28 2.50 6.05 20.57
CA CYS A 28 2.46 4.70 19.99
C CYS A 28 3.06 4.66 18.57
N CYS A 29 2.79 5.66 17.73
CA CYS A 29 3.38 5.78 16.40
C CYS A 29 4.91 5.96 16.48
N LEU A 30 5.40 6.85 17.34
CA LEU A 30 6.82 7.09 17.56
C LEU A 30 7.53 5.85 18.12
N PHE A 31 6.92 5.18 19.09
CA PHE A 31 7.45 3.94 19.66
C PHE A 31 7.54 2.84 18.60
N THR A 32 6.50 2.68 17.77
CA THR A 32 6.52 1.70 16.67
C THR A 32 7.59 2.04 15.65
N ALA A 33 7.73 3.32 15.30
CA ALA A 33 8.77 3.79 14.39
C ALA A 33 10.18 3.56 14.95
N LEU A 34 10.40 3.85 16.23
CA LEU A 34 11.66 3.58 16.93
C LEU A 34 11.96 2.09 16.95
N ARG A 35 10.96 1.25 17.26
CA ARG A 35 11.10 -0.22 17.27
C ARG A 35 11.49 -0.75 15.89
N VAL A 36 10.84 -0.30 14.83
CA VAL A 36 11.06 -0.80 13.46
C VAL A 36 12.33 -0.23 12.82
N TRP A 37 12.59 1.07 12.94
CA TRP A 37 13.67 1.74 12.20
C TRP A 37 14.84 2.19 13.06
N GLY A 38 14.68 2.30 14.38
CA GLY A 38 15.75 2.67 15.32
C GLY A 38 16.41 1.48 16.02
N LEU A 39 15.62 0.48 16.42
CA LEU A 39 16.10 -0.67 17.20
C LEU A 39 16.24 -1.96 16.37
N SER A 40 15.46 -2.11 15.30
CA SER A 40 15.55 -3.32 14.46
C SER A 40 16.88 -3.34 13.69
N HIS A 41 17.72 -4.32 14.04
CA HIS A 41 18.76 -4.81 13.15
C HIS A 41 18.16 -5.68 12.04
N GLU A 42 18.97 -6.04 11.04
CA GLU A 42 18.68 -6.80 9.80
C GLU A 42 17.27 -7.41 9.72
N PRO A 43 16.49 -7.14 8.66
CA PRO A 43 15.13 -7.66 8.54
C PRO A 43 15.12 -9.16 8.80
N GLY A 44 14.29 -9.63 9.75
CA GLY A 44 14.16 -11.06 10.10
C GLY A 44 13.55 -11.94 9.00
N VAL A 45 13.64 -11.47 7.75
CA VAL A 45 13.12 -12.08 6.54
C VAL A 45 14.19 -13.00 5.97
N GLY A 46 13.79 -14.21 5.60
CA GLY A 46 14.67 -15.23 5.05
C GLY A 46 14.03 -16.62 5.15
N PRO A 47 14.81 -17.70 4.93
CA PRO A 47 14.32 -19.09 4.98
C PRO A 47 13.57 -19.46 6.25
N ARG A 48 13.86 -18.75 7.37
CA ARG A 48 13.14 -18.90 8.64
C ARG A 48 11.66 -18.53 8.57
N LEU A 49 11.21 -17.72 7.60
CA LEU A 49 9.79 -17.42 7.35
C LEU A 49 9.18 -18.33 6.26
N GLY A 50 10.03 -19.03 5.50
CA GLY A 50 9.68 -19.94 4.42
C GLY A 50 10.84 -20.01 3.41
N GLU A 51 11.09 -21.17 2.82
CA GLU A 51 12.19 -21.31 1.85
C GLU A 51 11.95 -20.60 0.53
N TRP A 52 10.68 -20.46 0.14
CA TRP A 52 10.27 -19.96 -1.16
C TRP A 52 9.53 -18.63 -1.03
N ALA A 53 9.84 -17.70 -1.92
CA ALA A 53 9.07 -16.47 -2.10
C ALA A 53 8.54 -16.39 -3.52
N VAL A 54 7.23 -16.20 -3.65
CA VAL A 54 6.59 -15.93 -4.94
C VAL A 54 6.39 -14.42 -5.05
N VAL A 55 6.97 -13.81 -6.08
CA VAL A 55 6.88 -12.36 -6.31
C VAL A 55 6.18 -12.09 -7.63
N THR A 56 5.01 -11.47 -7.55
CA THR A 56 4.28 -10.99 -8.72
C THR A 56 4.72 -9.58 -9.10
N GLY A 57 4.72 -9.26 -10.40
CA GLY A 57 5.09 -7.92 -10.86
C GLY A 57 6.58 -7.60 -10.62
N SER A 58 7.44 -8.62 -10.75
CA SER A 58 8.86 -8.59 -10.41
C SER A 58 9.78 -7.99 -11.49
N THR A 59 9.23 -7.47 -12.59
CA THR A 59 10.03 -6.98 -13.73
C THR A 59 10.56 -5.57 -13.54
N ASP A 60 9.93 -4.76 -12.68
CA ASP A 60 10.34 -3.39 -12.41
C ASP A 60 9.86 -2.89 -11.04
N GLY A 61 10.41 -1.76 -10.60
CA GLY A 61 9.97 -1.03 -9.41
C GLY A 61 10.00 -1.85 -8.12
N ILE A 62 8.96 -1.69 -7.29
CA ILE A 62 8.88 -2.29 -5.94
C ILE A 62 8.95 -3.82 -6.00
N GLY A 63 8.22 -4.44 -6.94
CA GLY A 63 8.20 -5.91 -7.06
C GLY A 63 9.57 -6.48 -7.42
N LYS A 64 10.29 -5.83 -8.34
CA LYS A 64 11.67 -6.20 -8.68
C LYS A 64 12.58 -6.11 -7.45
N SER A 65 12.54 -5.00 -6.72
CA SER A 65 13.38 -4.82 -5.54
C SER A 65 13.04 -5.80 -4.41
N TYR A 66 11.77 -6.17 -4.23
CA TYR A 66 11.42 -7.27 -3.31
C TYR A 66 12.07 -8.59 -3.75
N ALA A 67 12.00 -8.94 -5.04
CA ALA A 67 12.63 -10.16 -5.53
C ALA A 67 14.15 -10.17 -5.29
N GLU A 68 14.83 -9.06 -5.56
CA GLU A 68 16.29 -8.92 -5.35
C GLU A 68 16.67 -8.99 -3.86
N GLU A 69 15.96 -8.28 -3.00
CA GLU A 69 16.25 -8.28 -1.55
C GLU A 69 15.90 -9.63 -0.90
N LEU A 70 14.80 -10.27 -1.29
CA LEU A 70 14.46 -11.62 -0.78
C LEU A 70 15.48 -12.67 -1.23
N ALA A 71 16.03 -12.54 -2.45
CA ALA A 71 17.12 -13.40 -2.91
C ALA A 71 18.41 -13.17 -2.10
N LYS A 72 18.75 -11.92 -1.76
CA LYS A 72 19.88 -11.60 -0.87
C LYS A 72 19.69 -12.18 0.53
N CYS A 73 18.45 -12.28 1.00
CA CYS A 73 18.09 -12.96 2.24
C CYS A 73 18.12 -14.50 2.16
N GLY A 74 18.51 -15.10 1.02
CA GLY A 74 18.68 -16.53 0.84
C GLY A 74 17.41 -17.32 0.51
N MET A 75 16.32 -16.65 0.10
CA MET A 75 15.08 -17.32 -0.30
C MET A 75 15.13 -17.76 -1.77
N LYS A 76 14.51 -18.91 -2.07
CA LYS A 76 14.28 -19.39 -3.44
C LYS A 76 13.15 -18.58 -4.06
N ILE A 77 13.39 -17.90 -5.17
CA ILE A 77 12.42 -16.96 -5.75
C ILE A 77 11.69 -17.58 -6.95
N VAL A 78 10.37 -17.54 -6.91
CA VAL A 78 9.50 -17.76 -8.09
C VAL A 78 9.01 -16.41 -8.58
N LEU A 79 9.42 -16.04 -9.79
CA LEU A 79 9.02 -14.79 -10.42
C LEU A 79 7.80 -15.02 -11.31
N ILE A 80 6.77 -14.19 -11.14
CA ILE A 80 5.56 -14.22 -12.00
C ILE A 80 5.48 -12.89 -12.77
N SER A 81 5.55 -12.97 -14.10
CA SER A 81 5.46 -11.80 -14.98
C SER A 81 4.90 -12.11 -16.38
N ARG A 82 4.69 -11.08 -17.20
CA ARG A 82 3.85 -11.06 -18.41
C ARG A 82 4.35 -11.84 -19.64
N SER A 83 5.56 -12.40 -19.64
CA SER A 83 6.15 -13.05 -20.85
C SER A 83 6.16 -14.57 -20.70
N GLN A 84 5.45 -15.30 -21.56
CA GLN A 84 5.26 -16.73 -21.35
C GLN A 84 4.83 -17.49 -22.63
N ASP A 85 5.56 -17.49 -23.74
CA ASP A 85 4.97 -17.88 -25.03
C ASP A 85 4.35 -19.31 -25.17
N LYS A 86 4.33 -20.20 -24.14
CA LYS A 86 3.56 -21.47 -24.17
C LYS A 86 2.84 -21.93 -22.88
N LEU A 87 2.43 -21.04 -21.96
CA LEU A 87 1.57 -21.41 -20.80
C LEU A 87 0.31 -20.52 -20.71
N ASP A 88 -0.15 -20.08 -21.88
CA ASP A 88 -0.71 -18.74 -22.01
C ASP A 88 -2.19 -18.60 -21.68
N GLN A 89 -3.04 -19.63 -21.73
CA GLN A 89 -4.48 -19.35 -21.65
C GLN A 89 -5.02 -19.11 -20.22
N VAL A 90 -4.60 -19.93 -19.24
CA VAL A 90 -5.02 -19.77 -17.83
C VAL A 90 -4.08 -18.82 -17.08
N SER A 91 -2.81 -18.81 -17.47
CA SER A 91 -1.80 -17.94 -16.87
C SER A 91 -2.03 -16.46 -17.25
N ARG A 92 -2.52 -16.13 -18.46
CA ARG A 92 -2.77 -14.73 -18.87
C ARG A 92 -3.81 -14.00 -18.00
N GLU A 93 -4.71 -14.71 -17.34
CA GLU A 93 -5.65 -14.11 -16.39
C GLU A 93 -5.04 -13.83 -15.00
N ILE A 94 -3.96 -14.52 -14.64
CA ILE A 94 -3.35 -14.48 -13.29
C ILE A 94 -1.97 -13.77 -13.30
N MET A 95 -1.30 -13.68 -14.45
CA MET A 95 0.06 -13.10 -14.61
C MET A 95 0.11 -11.57 -14.74
N ASN A 96 -1.03 -10.87 -14.70
CA ASN A 96 -1.06 -9.41 -14.88
C ASN A 96 -0.82 -8.58 -13.60
N ASN A 97 -0.28 -9.17 -12.52
CA ASN A 97 -0.21 -8.56 -11.19
C ASN A 97 0.86 -7.48 -11.00
N VAL A 98 1.18 -6.72 -12.04
CA VAL A 98 1.79 -5.41 -11.85
C VAL A 98 0.64 -4.45 -11.54
N GLY A 99 0.65 -3.85 -10.35
CA GLY A 99 -0.35 -2.84 -10.00
C GLY A 99 -0.47 -1.80 -11.13
N MET A 100 -1.67 -1.68 -11.70
CA MET A 100 -1.96 -0.77 -12.79
C MET A 100 -2.59 0.50 -12.23
N SER A 101 -2.23 1.65 -12.79
CA SER A 101 -2.87 2.93 -12.51
C SER A 101 -3.24 3.62 -13.82
N TYR A 102 -3.89 4.78 -13.72
CA TYR A 102 -4.28 5.59 -14.87
C TYR A 102 -3.02 6.13 -15.56
N ALA A 103 -3.13 6.39 -16.87
CA ALA A 103 -2.08 7.10 -17.59
C ALA A 103 -1.93 8.54 -17.06
N TYR A 104 -3.02 9.18 -16.64
CA TYR A 104 -3.05 10.50 -16.04
C TYR A 104 -4.36 10.65 -15.24
N PRO A 105 -4.45 11.60 -14.29
CA PRO A 105 -5.70 11.84 -13.58
C PRO A 105 -6.80 12.30 -14.54
N GLU A 106 -7.97 11.68 -14.49
CA GLU A 106 -9.08 11.98 -15.38
C GLU A 106 -10.44 11.79 -14.67
N TYR A 107 -11.44 12.59 -15.03
CA TYR A 107 -12.81 12.43 -14.58
C TYR A 107 -13.33 11.06 -15.00
N PHE A 108 -14.14 10.44 -14.15
CA PHE A 108 -14.57 9.05 -14.34
C PHE A 108 -15.21 8.80 -15.71
N LEU A 109 -16.09 9.70 -16.17
CA LEU A 109 -16.78 9.57 -17.46
C LEU A 109 -15.87 9.91 -18.66
N ASP A 110 -14.77 10.63 -18.43
CA ASP A 110 -13.84 11.06 -19.47
C ASP A 110 -12.66 10.10 -19.64
N VAL A 111 -12.62 9.01 -18.86
CA VAL A 111 -11.58 7.99 -18.97
C VAL A 111 -11.69 7.31 -20.34
N PRO A 112 -10.63 7.32 -21.16
CA PRO A 112 -10.65 6.63 -22.45
C PRO A 112 -10.89 5.14 -22.27
N ASP A 113 -11.78 4.57 -23.08
CA ASP A 113 -12.13 3.15 -23.03
C ASP A 113 -12.49 2.70 -21.59
N LEU A 114 -13.46 3.41 -20.99
CA LEU A 114 -13.82 3.30 -19.58
C LEU A 114 -14.14 1.86 -19.17
N ASP A 115 -14.97 1.13 -19.93
CA ASP A 115 -15.37 -0.23 -19.58
C ASP A 115 -14.18 -1.20 -19.51
N ASN A 116 -13.28 -1.13 -20.49
CA ASN A 116 -12.06 -1.95 -20.45
C ASN A 116 -11.11 -1.49 -19.35
N THR A 117 -11.02 -0.17 -19.09
CA THR A 117 -10.21 0.36 -17.97
C THR A 117 -10.73 -0.12 -16.62
N ILE A 118 -12.05 -0.16 -16.40
CA ILE A 118 -12.71 -0.72 -15.21
C ILE A 118 -12.34 -2.19 -15.06
N LYS A 119 -12.62 -3.01 -16.08
CA LYS A 119 -12.33 -4.46 -16.05
C LYS A 119 -10.85 -4.71 -15.77
N LYS A 120 -9.97 -3.98 -16.45
CA LYS A 120 -8.51 -4.13 -16.31
C LYS A 120 -8.02 -3.77 -14.91
N LEU A 121 -8.42 -2.61 -14.37
CA LEU A 121 -7.97 -2.18 -13.04
C LEU A 121 -8.49 -3.11 -11.94
N ILE A 122 -9.77 -3.52 -12.00
CA ILE A 122 -10.35 -4.45 -11.01
C ILE A 122 -9.67 -5.82 -11.10
N ASN A 123 -9.50 -6.36 -12.30
CA ASN A 123 -8.88 -7.67 -12.47
C ASN A 123 -7.43 -7.69 -11.98
N VAL A 124 -6.65 -6.67 -12.35
CA VAL A 124 -5.22 -6.59 -12.03
C VAL A 124 -4.95 -6.24 -10.58
N ASN A 125 -5.69 -5.28 -10.00
CA ASN A 125 -5.40 -4.79 -8.66
C ASN A 125 -6.14 -5.53 -7.55
N ALA A 126 -7.32 -6.10 -7.82
CA ALA A 126 -8.19 -6.69 -6.79
C ALA A 126 -8.38 -8.20 -6.97
N LEU A 127 -8.94 -8.62 -8.12
CA LEU A 127 -9.27 -10.04 -8.35
C LEU A 127 -8.04 -10.92 -8.24
N SER A 128 -6.92 -10.46 -8.80
CA SER A 128 -5.70 -11.23 -8.81
C SER A 128 -5.07 -11.43 -7.44
N VAL A 129 -5.17 -10.45 -6.54
CA VAL A 129 -4.73 -10.56 -5.14
C VAL A 129 -5.53 -11.64 -4.44
N CYS A 130 -6.85 -11.69 -4.68
CA CYS A 130 -7.72 -12.75 -4.16
C CYS A 130 -7.35 -14.12 -4.72
N LYS A 131 -7.17 -14.25 -6.04
CA LYS A 131 -6.81 -15.52 -6.70
C LYS A 131 -5.44 -16.03 -6.22
N MET A 132 -4.42 -15.18 -6.17
CA MET A 132 -3.08 -15.55 -5.70
C MET A 132 -3.10 -15.97 -4.22
N THR A 133 -3.83 -15.22 -3.39
CA THR A 133 -3.99 -15.58 -1.97
C THR A 133 -4.65 -16.93 -1.82
N ARG A 134 -5.75 -17.20 -2.54
CA ARG A 134 -6.44 -18.49 -2.52
C ARG A 134 -5.53 -19.65 -2.94
N LEU A 135 -4.60 -19.43 -3.87
CA LEU A 135 -3.67 -20.47 -4.34
C LEU A 135 -2.62 -20.83 -3.27
N VAL A 136 -2.06 -19.84 -2.57
CA VAL A 136 -0.93 -20.08 -1.65
C VAL A 136 -1.36 -20.35 -0.21
N LEU A 137 -2.48 -19.78 0.23
CA LEU A 137 -2.91 -19.76 1.62
C LEU A 137 -3.19 -21.16 2.20
N PRO A 138 -3.87 -22.10 1.51
CA PRO A 138 -4.14 -23.43 2.07
C PRO A 138 -2.84 -24.15 2.48
N GLY A 139 -1.83 -24.14 1.62
CA GLY A 139 -0.54 -24.75 1.93
C GLY A 139 0.22 -24.03 3.04
N MET A 140 0.09 -22.69 3.15
CA MET A 140 0.67 -21.96 4.28
C MET A 140 0.00 -22.35 5.62
N VAL A 141 -1.33 -22.52 5.62
CA VAL A 141 -2.11 -22.96 6.79
C VAL A 141 -1.74 -24.37 7.21
N GLU A 142 -1.60 -25.30 6.27
CA GLU A 142 -1.17 -26.67 6.54
C GLU A 142 0.21 -26.71 7.24
N ARG A 143 1.11 -25.81 6.84
CA ARG A 143 2.43 -25.64 7.47
C ARG A 143 2.42 -24.77 8.73
N SER A 144 1.28 -24.19 9.09
CA SER A 144 1.13 -23.18 10.15
C SER A 144 2.17 -22.04 10.06
N LYS A 145 2.55 -21.69 8.83
CA LYS A 145 3.68 -20.79 8.58
C LYS A 145 3.63 -20.20 7.17
N GLY A 146 3.63 -18.87 7.09
CA GLY A 146 3.74 -18.16 5.83
C GLY A 146 3.60 -16.66 5.99
N VAL A 147 4.00 -15.94 4.93
CA VAL A 147 3.89 -14.47 4.85
C VAL A 147 3.26 -14.10 3.52
N ILE A 148 2.22 -13.27 3.56
CA ILE A 148 1.58 -12.65 2.38
C ILE A 148 1.76 -11.14 2.50
N LEU A 149 2.45 -10.55 1.52
CA LEU A 149 2.64 -9.10 1.43
C LEU A 149 1.81 -8.56 0.27
N ASN A 150 0.76 -7.81 0.59
CA ASN A 150 -0.11 -7.20 -0.40
C ASN A 150 0.22 -5.72 -0.55
N ILE A 151 0.60 -5.32 -1.77
CA ILE A 151 0.98 -3.94 -2.08
C ILE A 151 -0.26 -3.11 -2.45
N SER A 152 -0.78 -2.40 -1.46
CA SER A 152 -1.81 -1.38 -1.62
C SER A 152 -1.18 -0.04 -2.05
N SER A 153 -1.63 1.08 -1.51
CA SER A 153 -1.16 2.44 -1.77
C SER A 153 -1.73 3.39 -0.72
N ALA A 154 -1.06 4.51 -0.46
CA ALA A 154 -1.63 5.63 0.29
C ALA A 154 -2.99 6.10 -0.28
N SER A 155 -3.21 5.95 -1.59
CA SER A 155 -4.50 6.23 -2.24
C SER A 155 -5.64 5.25 -1.87
N GLY A 156 -5.35 4.17 -1.15
CA GLY A 156 -6.35 3.30 -0.53
C GLY A 156 -6.73 3.72 0.89
N MET A 157 -6.01 4.68 1.50
CA MET A 157 -6.28 5.17 2.85
C MET A 157 -7.39 6.22 2.88
N THR A 158 -7.46 7.02 1.83
CA THR A 158 -8.42 8.12 1.66
C THR A 158 -8.82 8.23 0.18
N PRO A 159 -10.03 8.72 -0.13
CA PRO A 159 -10.47 8.88 -1.52
C PRO A 159 -9.57 9.83 -2.31
N VAL A 160 -9.17 9.41 -3.52
CA VAL A 160 -8.37 10.21 -4.45
C VAL A 160 -9.16 10.48 -5.74
N PRO A 161 -9.85 11.64 -5.84
CA PRO A 161 -10.54 12.04 -7.06
C PRO A 161 -9.63 12.01 -8.29
N LEU A 162 -10.22 11.78 -9.47
CA LEU A 162 -9.53 11.63 -10.76
C LEU A 162 -8.67 10.35 -10.91
N LEU A 163 -8.61 9.52 -9.87
CA LEU A 163 -8.03 8.17 -9.86
C LEU A 163 -9.01 7.17 -9.24
N THR A 164 -10.32 7.39 -9.45
CA THR A 164 -11.43 6.76 -8.70
C THR A 164 -11.31 5.24 -8.63
N ILE A 165 -11.18 4.55 -9.78
CA ILE A 165 -11.14 3.08 -9.82
C ILE A 165 -9.86 2.58 -9.14
N TYR A 166 -8.73 3.25 -9.38
CA TYR A 166 -7.45 2.88 -8.78
C TYR A 166 -7.49 2.98 -7.26
N SER A 167 -7.91 4.14 -6.73
CA SER A 167 -8.08 4.39 -5.29
C SER A 167 -9.00 3.36 -4.65
N ALA A 168 -10.14 3.06 -5.28
CA ALA A 168 -11.07 2.04 -4.80
C ALA A 168 -10.44 0.63 -4.77
N THR A 169 -9.72 0.22 -5.82
CA THR A 169 -9.04 -1.09 -5.81
C THR A 169 -7.95 -1.18 -4.75
N LYS A 170 -7.26 -0.08 -4.44
CA LYS A 170 -6.24 -0.05 -3.38
C LYS A 170 -6.85 -0.09 -1.98
N ALA A 171 -7.99 0.59 -1.76
CA ALA A 171 -8.76 0.44 -0.54
C ALA A 171 -9.25 -1.02 -0.35
N PHE A 172 -9.72 -1.66 -1.42
CA PHE A 172 -10.09 -3.08 -1.40
C PHE A 172 -8.92 -3.97 -0.95
N VAL A 173 -7.74 -3.82 -1.56
CA VAL A 173 -6.55 -4.62 -1.18
C VAL A 173 -6.17 -4.39 0.28
N ASP A 174 -6.29 -3.15 0.77
CA ASP A 174 -5.97 -2.82 2.16
C ASP A 174 -6.91 -3.52 3.15
N PHE A 175 -8.22 -3.42 2.94
CA PHE A 175 -9.20 -4.08 3.80
C PHE A 175 -9.14 -5.60 3.68
N PHE A 176 -9.02 -6.14 2.46
CA PHE A 176 -8.85 -7.57 2.22
C PHE A 176 -7.68 -8.14 3.03
N SER A 177 -6.54 -7.45 3.03
CA SER A 177 -5.35 -7.88 3.75
C SER A 177 -5.51 -7.80 5.27
N GLN A 178 -6.21 -6.79 5.77
CA GLN A 178 -6.51 -6.64 7.20
C GLN A 178 -7.44 -7.74 7.70
N CYS A 179 -8.51 -8.04 6.96
CA CYS A 179 -9.43 -9.13 7.31
C CYS A 179 -8.68 -10.47 7.35
N LEU A 180 -7.90 -10.78 6.31
CA LEU A 180 -7.12 -12.02 6.27
C LEU A 180 -6.08 -12.11 7.39
N HIS A 181 -5.45 -11.00 7.78
CA HIS A 181 -4.55 -11.01 8.91
C HIS A 181 -5.26 -11.46 10.18
N GLU A 182 -6.43 -10.89 10.47
CA GLU A 182 -7.22 -11.25 11.66
C GLU A 182 -7.71 -12.71 11.62
N GLU A 183 -8.14 -13.19 10.44
CA GLU A 183 -8.62 -14.56 10.24
C GLU A 183 -7.53 -15.63 10.40
N TYR A 184 -6.28 -15.32 10.02
CA TYR A 184 -5.22 -16.33 9.91
C TYR A 184 -4.00 -16.09 10.83
N LYS A 185 -3.93 -14.99 11.58
CA LYS A 185 -2.79 -14.74 12.50
C LYS A 185 -2.63 -15.82 13.57
N SER A 186 -3.73 -16.38 14.09
CA SER A 186 -3.70 -17.47 15.07
C SER A 186 -3.18 -18.79 14.47
N LYS A 187 -3.17 -18.90 13.13
CA LYS A 187 -2.63 -20.04 12.37
C LYS A 187 -1.17 -19.84 11.95
N GLY A 188 -0.48 -18.87 12.54
CA GLY A 188 0.93 -18.57 12.24
C GLY A 188 1.16 -17.88 10.89
N ILE A 189 0.12 -17.32 10.28
CA ILE A 189 0.22 -16.64 8.97
C ILE A 189 0.28 -15.13 9.17
N ILE A 190 1.32 -14.51 8.62
CA ILE A 190 1.46 -13.07 8.60
C ILE A 190 0.89 -12.56 7.28
N VAL A 191 -0.17 -11.77 7.35
CA VAL A 191 -0.68 -11.01 6.19
C VAL A 191 -0.42 -9.55 6.47
N GLN A 192 0.29 -8.88 5.56
CA GLN A 192 0.65 -7.48 5.71
C GLN A 192 0.16 -6.66 4.51
N SER A 193 -0.55 -5.57 4.80
CA SER A 193 -0.89 -4.51 3.85
C SER A 193 0.20 -3.45 3.84
N VAL A 194 0.83 -3.22 2.69
CA VAL A 194 1.84 -2.17 2.49
C VAL A 194 1.23 -1.04 1.65
N LEU A 195 1.20 0.17 2.21
CA LEU A 195 0.54 1.35 1.64
C LEU A 195 1.56 2.44 1.29
N PRO A 196 2.39 2.24 0.25
CA PRO A 196 3.40 3.21 -0.13
C PRO A 196 2.77 4.53 -0.58
N TYR A 197 3.45 5.63 -0.27
CA TYR A 197 3.34 6.87 -1.05
C TYR A 197 4.18 6.75 -2.33
N PHE A 198 4.56 7.86 -2.95
CA PHE A 198 5.35 7.82 -4.17
C PHE A 198 6.73 7.16 -3.94
N VAL A 199 7.06 6.21 -4.80
CA VAL A 199 8.37 5.57 -4.92
C VAL A 199 8.85 5.80 -6.35
N ALA A 200 10.14 6.11 -6.53
CA ALA A 200 10.73 6.44 -7.82
C ALA A 200 10.72 5.25 -8.79
N THR A 201 9.61 5.09 -9.53
CA THR A 201 9.33 3.97 -10.43
C THR A 201 8.80 4.47 -11.77
N LYS A 202 8.85 3.59 -12.79
CA LYS A 202 8.23 3.87 -14.09
C LYS A 202 6.71 4.06 -13.99
N LEU A 203 6.04 3.26 -13.16
CA LEU A 203 4.60 3.35 -12.90
C LEU A 203 4.22 4.74 -12.36
N ALA A 204 4.97 5.23 -11.37
CA ALA A 204 4.73 6.56 -10.79
C ALA A 204 5.25 7.72 -11.65
N LYS A 205 5.90 7.44 -12.79
CA LYS A 205 6.53 8.41 -13.70
C LYS A 205 7.57 9.30 -13.01
N ILE A 206 8.25 8.77 -11.99
CA ILE A 206 9.29 9.47 -11.23
C ILE A 206 10.63 8.81 -11.53
N LYS A 207 11.56 9.59 -12.11
CA LYS A 207 12.88 9.08 -12.50
C LYS A 207 13.95 9.22 -11.42
N ARG A 208 13.91 10.31 -10.65
CA ARG A 208 14.94 10.64 -9.65
C ARG A 208 14.37 10.42 -8.25
N PRO A 209 15.03 9.61 -7.40
CA PRO A 209 14.62 9.46 -6.02
C PRO A 209 14.89 10.75 -5.23
N THR A 210 14.02 11.03 -4.27
CA THR A 210 14.17 12.09 -3.27
C THR A 210 13.93 11.50 -1.88
N TRP A 211 14.17 12.28 -0.83
CA TRP A 211 13.97 11.82 0.55
C TRP A 211 12.53 11.38 0.84
N ASP A 212 11.52 12.03 0.24
CA ASP A 212 10.10 11.68 0.35
C ASP A 212 9.63 10.68 -0.73
N LYS A 213 10.42 10.50 -1.80
CA LYS A 213 10.16 9.59 -2.91
C LYS A 213 11.36 8.65 -3.09
N PRO A 214 11.57 7.69 -2.18
CA PRO A 214 12.75 6.85 -2.18
C PRO A 214 12.87 6.01 -3.46
N SER A 215 14.07 5.48 -3.72
CA SER A 215 14.22 4.44 -4.73
C SER A 215 13.48 3.17 -4.30
N PRO A 216 13.12 2.29 -5.25
CA PRO A 216 12.48 1.01 -4.92
C PRO A 216 13.31 0.16 -3.95
N GLU A 217 14.63 0.12 -4.12
CA GLU A 217 15.54 -0.61 -3.22
C GLU A 217 15.50 -0.04 -1.80
N THR A 218 15.67 1.28 -1.65
CA THR A 218 15.62 1.94 -0.33
C THR A 218 14.26 1.74 0.34
N PHE A 219 13.18 1.83 -0.43
CA PHE A 219 11.84 1.58 0.06
C PHE A 219 11.69 0.14 0.56
N VAL A 220 12.08 -0.85 -0.25
CA VAL A 220 11.92 -2.27 0.09
C VAL A 220 12.76 -2.65 1.30
N LYS A 221 14.03 -2.22 1.38
CA LYS A 221 14.88 -2.44 2.58
C LYS A 221 14.23 -1.91 3.85
N SER A 222 13.60 -0.74 3.77
CA SER A 222 12.86 -0.15 4.88
C SER A 222 11.59 -0.93 5.20
N ALA A 223 10.84 -1.34 4.17
CA ALA A 223 9.56 -2.03 4.30
C ALA A 223 9.74 -3.45 4.86
N MET A 224 10.81 -4.15 4.49
CA MET A 224 11.12 -5.50 5.01
C MET A 224 11.30 -5.53 6.52
N LYS A 225 11.75 -4.43 7.15
CA LYS A 225 11.87 -4.32 8.61
C LYS A 225 10.50 -4.34 9.33
N THR A 226 9.42 -4.06 8.60
CA THR A 226 8.07 -4.02 9.18
C THR A 226 7.40 -5.40 9.23
N ILE A 227 7.93 -6.38 8.50
CA ILE A 227 7.32 -7.70 8.33
C ILE A 227 7.26 -8.41 9.68
N GLY A 228 6.06 -8.88 10.05
CA GLY A 228 5.81 -9.52 11.35
C GLY A 228 5.73 -8.56 12.54
N VAL A 229 5.99 -7.26 12.33
CA VAL A 229 5.87 -6.22 13.37
C VAL A 229 4.58 -5.43 13.20
N GLN A 230 4.19 -5.13 11.96
CA GLN A 230 2.98 -4.38 11.63
C GLN A 230 2.17 -5.15 10.59
N SER A 231 0.87 -5.33 10.80
CA SER A 231 -0.04 -5.89 9.78
C SER A 231 -0.44 -4.85 8.72
N ARG A 232 -0.32 -3.56 9.05
CA ARG A 232 -0.59 -2.44 8.14
C ARG A 232 0.50 -1.39 8.27
N THR A 233 1.16 -1.04 7.17
CA THR A 233 2.33 -0.15 7.20
C THR A 233 2.45 0.68 5.94
N ASN A 234 3.07 1.86 6.02
CA ASN A 234 3.47 2.63 4.85
C ASN A 234 4.86 2.24 4.31
N GLY A 235 5.55 1.29 4.97
CA GLY A 235 6.80 0.69 4.50
C GLY A 235 8.05 1.59 4.60
N TYR A 236 7.89 2.89 4.82
CA TYR A 236 9.00 3.85 4.91
C TYR A 236 8.69 4.90 5.99
N PRO A 237 9.66 5.34 6.81
CA PRO A 237 9.40 6.23 7.95
C PRO A 237 8.80 7.57 7.52
N ILE A 238 9.32 8.16 6.44
CA ILE A 238 8.78 9.42 5.89
C ILE A 238 7.36 9.24 5.38
N HIS A 239 7.07 8.10 4.75
CA HIS A 239 5.71 7.79 4.28
C HIS A 239 4.74 7.62 5.45
N SER A 240 5.20 7.08 6.58
CA SER A 240 4.41 6.97 7.81
C SER A 240 4.12 8.34 8.43
N LEU A 241 5.10 9.25 8.40
CA LEU A 241 4.90 10.64 8.81
C LEU A 241 3.89 11.36 7.91
N MET A 242 4.01 11.20 6.58
CA MET A 242 3.05 11.74 5.61
C MET A 242 1.64 11.21 5.84
N ALA A 243 1.48 9.92 6.19
CA ALA A 243 0.20 9.34 6.56
C ALA A 243 -0.40 9.99 7.81
N LEU A 244 0.39 10.24 8.84
CA LEU A 244 -0.07 10.90 10.06
C LEU A 244 -0.61 12.31 9.77
N VAL A 245 0.12 13.08 8.95
CA VAL A 245 -0.32 14.42 8.53
C VAL A 245 -1.61 14.34 7.72
N ASN A 246 -1.68 13.44 6.73
CA ASN A 246 -2.85 13.34 5.85
C ASN A 246 -4.12 12.91 6.56
N ILE A 247 -4.03 11.96 7.50
CA ILE A 247 -5.20 11.49 8.28
C ILE A 247 -5.68 12.57 9.26
N SER A 248 -4.81 13.50 9.65
CA SER A 248 -5.17 14.60 10.56
C SER A 248 -5.94 15.72 9.85
N LEU A 249 -5.91 15.77 8.51
CA LEU A 249 -6.68 16.75 7.74
C LEU A 249 -8.16 16.32 7.65
N PRO A 250 -9.10 17.27 7.80
CA PRO A 250 -10.50 17.01 7.50
C PRO A 250 -10.67 16.50 6.07
N SER A 251 -11.55 15.50 5.88
CA SER A 251 -11.74 14.84 4.59
C SER A 251 -12.05 15.81 3.45
N TRP A 252 -12.92 16.80 3.70
CA TRP A 252 -13.27 17.83 2.72
C TRP A 252 -12.06 18.65 2.26
N LEU A 253 -11.12 18.95 3.16
CA LEU A 253 -9.93 19.73 2.85
C LEU A 253 -8.94 18.88 2.06
N TYR A 254 -8.70 17.65 2.50
CA TYR A 254 -7.88 16.69 1.78
C TYR A 254 -8.38 16.47 0.35
N SER A 255 -9.69 16.24 0.17
CA SER A 255 -10.30 16.06 -1.16
C SER A 255 -10.12 17.30 -2.04
N LYS A 256 -10.27 18.52 -1.51
CA LYS A 256 -10.00 19.76 -2.27
C LYS A 256 -8.54 19.85 -2.73
N ILE A 257 -7.59 19.56 -1.85
CA ILE A 257 -6.15 19.59 -2.17
C ILE A 257 -5.83 18.57 -3.26
N VAL A 258 -6.29 17.33 -3.11
CA VAL A 258 -6.05 16.26 -4.07
C VAL A 258 -6.70 16.57 -5.42
N MET A 259 -7.92 17.10 -5.42
CA MET A 259 -8.62 17.51 -6.64
C MET A 259 -7.85 18.61 -7.39
N TYR A 260 -7.32 19.61 -6.67
CA TYR A 260 -6.48 20.66 -7.26
C TYR A 260 -5.21 20.09 -7.89
N VAL A 261 -4.47 19.24 -7.18
CA VAL A 261 -3.24 18.60 -7.68
C VAL A 261 -3.53 17.71 -8.89
N GLY A 262 -4.63 16.95 -8.85
CA GLY A 262 -5.06 16.09 -9.94
C GLY A 262 -5.41 16.89 -11.20
N ASN A 263 -6.19 17.96 -11.07
CA ASN A 263 -6.53 18.86 -12.18
C ASN A 263 -5.29 19.54 -12.78
N SER A 264 -4.35 20.00 -11.95
CA SER A 264 -3.09 20.59 -12.42
C SER A 264 -2.24 19.58 -13.21
N THR A 265 -2.19 18.32 -12.76
CA THR A 265 -1.47 17.25 -13.44
C THR A 265 -2.15 16.85 -14.76
N ARG A 266 -3.48 16.74 -14.76
CA ARG A 266 -4.30 16.53 -15.95
C ARG A 266 -4.08 17.63 -16.98
N ALA A 267 -4.17 18.90 -16.59
CA ALA A 267 -3.99 20.04 -17.48
C ALA A 267 -2.59 20.04 -18.15
N ARG A 268 -1.54 19.75 -17.38
CA ARG A 268 -0.17 19.60 -17.91
C ARG A 268 -0.06 18.45 -18.92
N TYR A 269 -0.70 17.32 -18.65
CA TYR A 269 -0.72 16.17 -19.56
C TYR A 269 -1.45 16.50 -20.87
N LEU A 270 -2.66 17.05 -20.80
CA LEU A 270 -3.46 17.41 -21.98
C LEU A 270 -2.75 18.49 -22.83
N LYS A 271 -2.08 19.46 -22.20
CA LYS A 271 -1.28 20.46 -22.92
C LYS A 271 -0.11 19.83 -23.68
N LYS A 272 0.49 18.77 -23.16
CA LYS A 272 1.56 18.03 -23.84
C LYS A 272 1.03 17.21 -25.03
N MET A 273 -0.14 16.59 -24.87
CA MET A 273 -0.80 15.84 -25.95
C MET A 273 -1.22 16.71 -27.13
N LYS A 274 -1.65 17.96 -26.89
CA LYS A 274 -2.00 18.91 -27.97
C LYS A 274 -0.80 19.45 -28.75
N LYS A 275 0.43 19.28 -28.24
CA LYS A 275 1.67 19.78 -28.86
C LYS A 275 2.37 18.72 -29.72
N ASN A 276 1.94 17.46 -29.60
CA ASN A 276 2.45 16.31 -30.34
C ASN A 276 1.42 15.91 -31.39
#